data_AF-A0A925YA26-F1
#
_entry.id   AF-A0A925YA26-F1
#
_cell.length_a   1.000
_cell.length_b   1.000
_cell.length_c   1.000
_cell.angle_alpha   90.00
_cell.angle_beta   90.00
_cell.angle_gamma   90.00
#
_symmetry.space_group_name_H-M   'P 1'
#
loop_
_entity.id
_entity.type
_entity.pdbx_description
1 polymer ?
#
loop_
_entity_poly.entity_id
_entity_poly.type
_entity_poly.pdbx_seq_one_letter_code
_entity_poly.pdbx_strand_id
1 'polypeptide(L)'
;MLDAQELTATSGDKAKPEKLTVEKKDGNFVVPTVKEGEWIIFQYKETAKSKAITARLQYDTAKCGTCKNPEWLCVCGSESKGKK
;
A
#
# COMPACT_ATOMS: atom_id res chain seq x y z
N MET A 1 -7.76 8.26 15.93
CA MET A 1 -9.13 7.74 15.72
C MET A 1 -9.37 7.69 14.23
N LEU A 2 -9.80 6.53 13.71
CA LEU A 2 -10.03 6.32 12.27
C LEU A 2 -11.52 6.44 11.89
N ASP A 3 -12.41 6.79 12.82
CA ASP A 3 -13.86 6.77 12.63
C ASP A 3 -14.35 7.60 11.44
N ALA A 4 -13.78 8.79 11.23
CA ALA A 4 -14.11 9.64 10.08
C ALA A 4 -13.43 9.20 8.77
N GLN A 5 -12.35 8.42 8.87
CA GLN A 5 -11.51 8.02 7.76
C GLN A 5 -12.03 6.73 7.12
N GLU A 6 -11.93 6.63 5.80
CA GLU A 6 -12.31 5.44 5.05
C GLU A 6 -11.13 4.97 4.22
N LEU A 7 -10.82 3.68 4.30
CA LEU A 7 -9.86 3.04 3.42
C LEU A 7 -10.56 1.90 2.69
N THR A 8 -10.47 1.93 1.38
CA THR A 8 -10.83 0.79 0.52
C THR A 8 -9.56 0.19 -0.04
N ALA A 9 -9.44 -1.13 0.04
CA ALA A 9 -8.35 -1.87 -0.59
C ALA A 9 -8.94 -2.84 -1.60
N THR A 10 -8.34 -2.89 -2.78
CA THR A 10 -8.74 -3.79 -3.86
C THR A 10 -7.47 -4.44 -4.40
N SER A 11 -7.48 -5.76 -4.53
CA SER A 11 -6.40 -6.52 -5.18
C SER A 11 -6.96 -7.38 -6.30
N GLY A 12 -6.24 -8.38 -6.79
CA GLY A 12 -6.67 -9.17 -7.94
C GLY A 12 -6.04 -8.73 -9.26
N ASP A 13 -6.27 -9.57 -10.28
CA ASP A 13 -5.91 -9.25 -11.66
C ASP A 13 -6.70 -8.03 -12.15
N LYS A 14 -6.12 -7.22 -13.05
CA LYS A 14 -6.83 -6.05 -13.62
C LYS A 14 -8.16 -6.43 -14.28
N ALA A 15 -8.27 -7.66 -14.78
CA ALA A 15 -9.50 -8.18 -15.36
C ALA A 15 -10.54 -8.62 -14.32
N LYS A 16 -10.13 -8.92 -13.08
CA LYS A 16 -10.99 -9.42 -12.00
C LYS A 16 -10.56 -8.81 -10.66
N PRO A 17 -10.88 -7.54 -10.40
CA PRO A 17 -10.55 -6.90 -9.14
C PRO A 17 -11.37 -7.50 -7.99
N GLU A 18 -10.69 -7.85 -6.91
CA GLU A 18 -11.23 -8.39 -5.68
C GLU A 18 -11.14 -7.34 -4.56
N LYS A 19 -12.27 -6.98 -3.98
CA LYS A 19 -12.30 -6.03 -2.86
C LYS A 19 -11.84 -6.73 -1.59
N LEU A 20 -10.81 -6.19 -0.95
CA LEU A 20 -10.26 -6.72 0.29
C LEU A 20 -11.05 -6.21 1.49
N THR A 21 -11.14 -7.04 2.52
CA THR A 21 -11.67 -6.63 3.83
C THR A 21 -10.69 -5.65 4.47
N VAL A 22 -11.19 -4.49 4.90
CA VAL A 22 -10.38 -3.49 5.61
C VAL A 22 -10.90 -3.38 7.03
N GLU A 23 -10.07 -3.71 8.00
CA GLU A 23 -10.40 -3.66 9.41
C GLU A 23 -9.72 -2.44 10.07
N LYS A 24 -10.42 -1.79 11.00
CA LYS A 24 -9.84 -0.73 11.84
C LYS A 24 -9.45 -1.37 13.16
N LYS A 25 -8.14 -1.50 13.42
CA LYS A 25 -7.62 -2.14 14.63
C LYS A 25 -6.52 -1.28 15.26
N ASP A 26 -6.66 -0.96 16.53
CA ASP A 26 -5.67 -0.19 17.30
C ASP A 26 -5.26 1.14 16.64
N GLY A 27 -6.20 1.80 15.96
CA GLY A 27 -5.92 3.05 15.23
C GLY A 27 -5.19 2.87 13.89
N ASN A 28 -5.07 1.64 13.41
CA ASN A 28 -4.48 1.29 12.12
C ASN A 28 -5.53 0.65 11.19
N PHE A 29 -5.32 0.76 9.88
CA PHE A 29 -6.05 -0.03 8.90
C PHE A 29 -5.30 -1.33 8.64
N VAL A 30 -5.97 -2.45 8.86
CA VAL A 30 -5.44 -3.79 8.61
C VAL A 30 -6.12 -4.33 7.36
N VAL A 31 -5.31 -4.82 6.43
CA VAL A 31 -5.77 -5.47 5.20
C VAL A 31 -5.12 -6.85 5.10
N PRO A 32 -5.83 -7.85 4.53
CA PRO A 32 -5.25 -9.16 4.32
C PRO A 32 -4.06 -9.08 3.36
N THR A 33 -3.09 -9.96 3.57
CA THR A 33 -1.98 -10.15 2.65
C THR A 33 -2.51 -10.65 1.31
N VAL A 34 -1.95 -10.12 0.22
CA VAL A 34 -2.27 -10.54 -1.15
C VAL A 34 -1.18 -11.44 -1.70
N LYS A 35 -1.37 -12.05 -2.87
CA LYS A 35 -0.34 -12.90 -3.45
C LYS A 35 0.80 -12.04 -4.02
N GLU A 36 2.01 -12.59 -4.00
CA GLU A 36 3.16 -11.93 -4.61
C GLU A 36 2.93 -11.67 -6.11
N GLY A 37 3.34 -10.50 -6.56
CA GLY A 37 3.15 -10.02 -7.94
C GLY A 37 1.80 -9.37 -8.20
N GLU A 38 0.82 -9.48 -7.29
CA GLU A 38 -0.49 -8.84 -7.44
C GLU A 38 -0.43 -7.33 -7.19
N TRP A 39 -1.32 -6.61 -7.85
CA TRP A 39 -1.51 -5.19 -7.59
C TRP A 39 -2.48 -5.01 -6.43
N ILE A 40 -2.18 -4.03 -5.58
CA ILE A 40 -3.09 -3.53 -4.55
C ILE A 40 -3.34 -2.06 -4.82
N ILE A 41 -4.62 -1.70 -4.84
CA ILE A 41 -5.10 -0.34 -4.98
C ILE A 41 -5.72 0.07 -3.65
N PHE A 42 -5.13 1.07 -3.01
CA PHE A 42 -5.67 1.71 -1.83
C PHE A 42 -6.35 3.00 -2.22
N GLN A 43 -7.58 3.20 -1.75
CA GLN A 43 -8.32 4.44 -1.87
C GLN A 43 -8.64 4.94 -0.46
N TYR A 44 -7.91 5.96 -0.04
CA TYR A 44 -8.06 6.58 1.26
C TYR A 44 -8.90 7.85 1.16
N LYS A 45 -9.79 8.06 2.12
CA LYS A 45 -10.49 9.32 2.33
C LYS A 45 -10.34 9.73 3.78
N GLU A 46 -9.93 10.98 4.00
CA GLU A 46 -9.83 11.56 5.33
C GLU A 46 -11.21 11.75 5.99
N THR A 47 -12.22 12.07 5.17
CA THR A 47 -13.63 12.09 5.56
C THR A 47 -14.48 11.51 4.44
N ALA A 48 -15.70 11.05 4.71
CA ALA A 48 -16.58 10.47 3.68
C ALA A 48 -16.84 11.38 2.46
N LYS A 49 -16.77 12.70 2.66
CA LYS A 49 -16.93 13.73 1.62
C LYS A 49 -15.61 14.16 0.97
N SER A 50 -14.47 13.75 1.51
CA SER A 50 -13.16 14.09 0.96
C SER A 50 -12.89 13.35 -0.34
N LYS A 51 -12.07 13.97 -1.20
CA LYS A 51 -11.58 13.33 -2.41
C LYS A 51 -10.72 12.11 -2.04
N ALA A 52 -10.94 11.00 -2.72
CA ALA A 52 -10.17 9.78 -2.50
C ALA A 52 -8.73 9.96 -3.01
N ILE A 53 -7.76 9.75 -2.13
CA ILE A 53 -6.34 9.62 -2.44
C ILE A 53 -6.12 8.16 -2.85
N THR A 54 -5.69 7.95 -4.09
CA THR A 54 -5.47 6.60 -4.63
C THR A 54 -3.99 6.28 -4.69
N ALA A 55 -3.56 5.23 -4.01
CA ALA A 55 -2.24 4.64 -4.13
C ALA A 55 -2.35 3.28 -4.83
N ARG A 56 -1.45 3.00 -5.76
CA ARG A 56 -1.36 1.70 -6.44
C ARG A 56 0.02 1.13 -6.18
N LEU A 57 0.08 -0.03 -5.56
CA LEU A 57 1.33 -0.71 -5.23
C LEU A 57 1.28 -2.10 -5.82
N GLN A 58 2.40 -2.56 -6.36
CA GLN A 58 2.56 -3.98 -6.64
C GLN A 58 3.10 -4.63 -5.39
N TYR A 59 2.47 -5.72 -4.96
CA TYR A 59 2.93 -6.51 -3.83
C TYR A 59 4.09 -7.40 -4.26
N ASP A 60 5.28 -6.81 -4.29
CA ASP A 60 6.52 -7.50 -4.61
C ASP A 60 7.33 -7.67 -3.32
N THR A 61 7.55 -8.91 -2.88
CA THR A 61 8.38 -9.21 -1.70
C THR A 61 9.80 -9.63 -2.05
N ALA A 62 10.14 -9.56 -3.35
CA ALA A 62 11.48 -9.86 -3.81
C ALA A 62 12.47 -8.85 -3.21
N LYS A 63 13.73 -9.27 -3.10
CA LYS A 63 14.80 -8.38 -2.67
C LYS A 63 15.25 -7.56 -3.87
N CYS A 64 15.37 -6.25 -3.68
CA CYS A 64 15.99 -5.37 -4.63
C CYS A 64 17.41 -5.87 -4.92
N GLY A 65 17.72 -6.10 -6.21
CA GLY A 65 19.03 -6.61 -6.63
C GLY A 65 20.21 -5.72 -6.23
N THR A 66 19.95 -4.43 -6.00
CA THR A 66 20.97 -3.42 -5.69
C THR A 66 21.14 -3.21 -4.18
N CYS A 67 20.07 -2.91 -3.44
CA CYS A 67 20.15 -2.60 -2.01
C CYS A 67 19.83 -3.79 -1.08
N LYS A 68 19.52 -4.99 -1.62
CA LYS A 68 19.20 -6.25 -0.89
C LYS A 68 18.04 -6.17 0.11
N ASN A 69 17.40 -5.01 0.24
CA ASN A 69 16.16 -4.80 0.97
C ASN A 69 14.97 -5.31 0.16
N PRO A 70 13.83 -5.62 0.79
CA PRO A 70 12.60 -5.89 0.06
C PRO A 70 12.28 -4.74 -0.92
N GLU A 71 11.88 -5.02 -2.15
CA GLU A 71 11.58 -4.00 -3.19
C GLU A 71 10.55 -2.97 -2.72
N TRP A 72 9.57 -3.38 -1.92
CA TRP A 72 8.59 -2.48 -1.30
C TRP A 72 9.18 -1.53 -0.23
N LEU A 73 10.41 -1.78 0.24
CA LEU A 73 11.23 -0.93 1.11
C LEU A 73 12.49 -0.42 0.39
N CYS A 74 12.50 -0.42 -0.94
CA CYS A 74 13.68 -0.05 -1.71
C CYS A 74 14.08 1.40 -1.43
N VAL A 75 15.29 1.58 -0.90
CA VAL A 75 15.92 2.89 -0.63
C VAL A 75 16.93 3.27 -1.72
N CYS A 76 16.97 2.49 -2.81
CA CYS A 76 17.86 2.76 -3.92
C CYS A 76 17.47 4.10 -4.56
N GLY A 77 18.24 5.15 -4.28
CA GLY A 77 17.95 6.55 -4.65
C GLY A 77 17.67 7.49 -3.46
N SER A 78 17.51 6.98 -2.24
CA SER A 78 17.42 7.80 -1.01
C SER A 78 18.78 8.20 -0.44
N GLU A 79 19.88 7.85 -1.10
CA GLU A 79 21.21 8.36 -0.80
C GLU A 79 21.54 9.55 -1.70
N SER A 80 20.83 10.66 -1.46
CA SER A 80 21.38 11.97 -1.78
C SER A 80 21.45 12.80 -0.49
N LYS A 81 22.69 12.97 -0.02
CA LYS A 81 23.19 13.87 1.03
C LYS A 81 23.43 13.30 2.43
N GLY A 82 24.42 12.40 2.52
CA GLY A 82 25.40 12.48 3.60
C GLY A 82 26.48 13.50 3.25
N LYS A 83 26.41 14.70 3.85
CA LYS A 83 27.48 15.69 3.90
C LYS A 83 28.75 15.04 4.50
N LYS A 84 29.87 15.07 3.78
CA LYS A 84 31.17 15.46 4.37
C LYS A 84 32.09 15.98 3.28
#